data_AF-A0A7K4FX42-F1
#
_entry.id   AF-A0A7K4FX42-F1
#
_cell.length_a   1.000
_cell.length_b   1.000
_cell.length_c   1.000
_cell.angle_alpha   90.00
_cell.angle_beta   90.00
_cell.angle_gamma   90.00
#
_symmetry.space_group_name_H-M   'P 1'
#
loop_
_entity.id
_entity.type
_entity.pdbx_description
1 polymer ?
#
loop_
_entity_poly.entity_id
_entity_poly.type
_entity_poly.pdbx_seq_one_letter_code
_entity_poly.pdbx_strand_id
1 'polypeptide(L)'
;MMVDVLPFLIPSLFFIFVVEFVYKLSARGVPVGYLLTRGKEYIIIMKEGQPNGQPNGYTYNGFFTKAIVLTGGIDPEILVHEEGHTMQPNPLYVSVLPFTPLIHYNIYVSVALMVITYKLLVYYYERRADIYAYAKYGIKYKAEIRRPASRWERLKEWAFDTHAPDWVREREEYYQKNVWLLSLFWQDITA
;
A
#
# COMPACT_ATOMS: atom_id res chain seq x y z
N MET A 1 12.49 36.11 3.43
CA MET A 1 11.73 35.92 4.68
C MET A 1 11.72 34.42 4.95
N MET A 2 12.45 33.92 5.95
CA MET A 2 12.39 32.51 6.34
C MET A 2 11.05 32.27 7.01
N VAL A 3 10.19 31.43 6.40
CA VAL A 3 8.96 30.98 7.04
C VAL A 3 9.37 30.02 8.14
N ASP A 4 9.00 30.32 9.38
CA ASP A 4 9.24 29.43 10.51
C ASP A 4 8.37 28.17 10.35
N VAL A 5 9.00 27.08 9.88
CA VAL A 5 8.39 25.77 9.60
C VAL A 5 8.28 24.90 10.85
N LEU A 6 9.00 25.26 11.93
CA LEU A 6 9.06 24.51 13.17
C LEU A 6 7.68 24.25 13.83
N PRO A 7 6.75 25.23 13.90
CA PRO A 7 5.45 25.02 14.53
C PRO A 7 4.53 24.01 13.81
N PHE A 8 4.89 23.57 12.60
CA PHE A 8 4.08 22.63 11.82
C PHE A 8 4.79 21.30 11.55
N LEU A 9 6.12 21.30 11.57
CA LEU A 9 6.91 20.07 11.58
C LEU A 9 6.61 19.23 12.82
N ILE A 10 6.53 19.86 14.01
CA ILE A 10 6.28 19.15 15.27
C ILE A 10 4.90 18.46 15.28
N PRO A 11 3.77 19.13 14.93
CA PRO A 11 2.48 18.46 14.79
C PRO A 11 2.45 17.36 13.73
N SER A 12 3.16 17.53 12.60
CA SER A 12 3.20 16.51 11.54
C SER A 12 3.95 15.25 12.00
N LEU A 13 5.07 15.43 12.70
CA LEU A 13 5.81 14.34 13.32
C LEU A 13 5.00 13.66 14.44
N PHE A 14 4.26 14.45 15.24
CA PHE A 14 3.36 13.91 16.25
C PHE A 14 2.20 13.12 15.63
N PHE A 15 1.60 13.61 14.55
CA PHE A 15 0.57 12.88 13.80
C PHE A 15 1.11 11.57 13.23
N ILE A 16 2.29 11.60 12.61
CA ILE A 16 3.00 10.40 12.16
C ILE A 16 3.20 9.42 13.32
N PHE A 17 3.67 9.89 14.48
CA PHE A 17 3.86 9.07 15.66
C PHE A 17 2.53 8.46 16.17
N VAL A 18 1.44 9.23 16.22
CA VAL A 18 0.12 8.73 16.62
C VAL A 18 -0.36 7.65 15.65
N VAL A 19 -0.23 7.87 14.35
CA VAL A 19 -0.60 6.87 13.33
C VAL A 19 0.25 5.61 13.48
N GLU A 20 1.58 5.74 13.62
CA GLU A 20 2.47 4.60 13.90
C GLU A 20 2.07 3.85 15.17
N PHE A 21 1.78 4.58 16.24
CA PHE A 21 1.40 4.00 17.52
C PHE A 21 0.09 3.22 17.39
N VAL A 22 -0.93 3.80 16.78
CA VAL A 22 -2.23 3.13 16.51
C VAL A 22 -2.03 1.91 15.61
N TYR A 23 -1.20 2.00 14.58
CA TYR A 23 -0.94 0.88 13.67
C TYR A 23 -0.13 -0.25 14.34
N LYS A 24 0.79 0.10 15.26
CA LYS A 24 1.50 -0.88 16.09
C LYS A 24 0.58 -1.55 17.10
N LEU A 25 -0.37 -0.81 17.67
CA LEU A 25 -1.43 -1.37 18.51
C LEU A 25 -2.34 -2.31 17.71
N SER A 26 -2.71 -1.91 16.49
CA SER A 26 -3.54 -2.75 15.63
C SER A 26 -2.78 -4.01 15.23
N ALA A 27 -1.46 -3.95 14.99
CA ALA A 27 -0.59 -5.09 14.69
C ALA A 27 -0.31 -6.05 15.87
N ARG A 28 -0.96 -5.88 17.04
CA ARG A 28 -0.86 -6.85 18.15
C ARG A 28 -1.41 -8.21 17.71
N GLY A 29 -0.62 -9.25 17.93
CA GLY A 29 -0.93 -10.65 17.63
C GLY A 29 0.17 -11.54 18.21
N VAL A 30 0.12 -12.83 17.90
CA VAL A 30 1.16 -13.78 18.34
C VAL A 30 2.30 -13.74 17.31
N PRO A 31 3.53 -13.34 17.69
CA PRO A 31 4.67 -13.49 16.80
C PRO A 31 4.96 -14.98 16.65
N VAL A 32 4.91 -15.50 15.42
CA VAL A 32 5.05 -16.94 15.14
C VAL A 32 6.37 -17.28 14.44
N GLY A 33 7.12 -16.27 14.01
CA GLY A 33 8.39 -16.50 13.34
C GLY A 33 9.05 -15.23 12.82
N TYR A 34 10.24 -15.42 12.29
CA TYR A 34 11.03 -14.40 11.61
C TYR A 34 11.21 -14.80 10.16
N LEU A 35 10.88 -13.91 9.24
CA LEU A 35 11.24 -14.07 7.84
C LEU A 35 12.60 -13.40 7.61
N LEU A 36 13.60 -14.18 7.20
CA LEU A 36 14.88 -13.66 6.75
C LEU A 36 14.86 -13.56 5.23
N THR A 37 14.65 -12.36 4.68
CA THR A 37 14.79 -12.13 3.24
C THR A 37 15.84 -11.05 2.99
N ARG A 38 16.87 -11.41 2.21
CA ARG A 38 18.02 -10.55 1.87
C ARG A 38 18.75 -9.96 3.10
N GLY A 39 18.90 -10.75 4.16
CA GLY A 39 19.60 -10.34 5.38
C GLY A 39 18.83 -9.36 6.27
N LYS A 40 17.52 -9.17 6.04
CA LYS A 40 16.63 -8.41 6.92
C LYS A 40 15.66 -9.37 7.59
N GLU A 41 15.52 -9.23 8.91
CA GLU A 41 14.55 -9.96 9.72
C GLU A 41 13.22 -9.20 9.74
N TYR A 42 12.15 -9.86 9.34
CA TYR A 42 10.78 -9.37 9.47
C TYR A 42 10.03 -10.22 10.47
N ILE A 43 9.27 -9.58 11.34
CA ILE A 43 8.42 -10.29 12.30
C ILE A 43 7.18 -10.76 11.55
N ILE A 44 6.89 -12.07 11.57
CA ILE A 44 5.61 -12.61 11.12
C ILE A 44 4.69 -12.67 12.32
N ILE A 45 3.59 -11.92 12.25
CA ILE A 45 2.56 -11.88 13.30
C ILE A 45 1.33 -12.60 12.79
N MET A 46 0.91 -13.64 13.50
CA MET A 46 -0.36 -14.30 13.23
C MET A 46 -1.44 -13.73 14.13
N LYS A 47 -2.61 -13.52 13.53
CA LYS A 47 -3.83 -13.12 14.20
C LYS A 47 -4.92 -14.13 13.96
N GLU A 48 -5.92 -14.12 14.84
CA GLU A 48 -7.16 -14.84 14.64
C GLU A 48 -7.75 -14.50 13.26
N GLY A 49 -8.35 -15.51 12.63
CA GLY A 49 -8.91 -15.39 11.28
C GLY A 49 -10.05 -14.37 11.22
N GLN A 50 -10.30 -13.87 10.02
CA GLN A 50 -11.47 -13.04 9.77
C GLN A 50 -12.77 -13.85 9.97
N PRO A 51 -13.92 -13.21 10.27
CA PRO A 51 -15.20 -13.90 10.46
C PRO A 51 -15.63 -14.78 9.27
N ASN A 52 -15.16 -14.44 8.07
CA ASN A 52 -15.41 -15.18 6.82
C ASN A 52 -14.43 -16.36 6.60
N GLY A 53 -13.46 -16.56 7.49
CA GLY A 53 -12.47 -17.64 7.42
C GLY A 53 -11.41 -17.49 6.32
N GLN A 54 -11.40 -16.38 5.57
CA GLN A 54 -10.44 -16.22 4.47
C GLN A 54 -9.07 -15.73 4.97
N PRO A 55 -7.96 -16.29 4.46
CA PRO A 55 -6.62 -15.77 4.69
C PRO A 55 -6.52 -14.31 4.22
N ASN A 56 -5.81 -13.49 4.99
CA ASN A 56 -5.50 -12.11 4.60
C ASN A 56 -4.13 -11.71 5.15
N GLY A 57 -3.54 -10.66 4.61
CA GLY A 57 -2.24 -10.15 5.03
C GLY A 57 -2.18 -8.63 4.93
N TYR A 58 -1.26 -8.05 5.71
CA TYR A 58 -0.82 -6.68 5.48
C TYR A 58 0.59 -6.48 6.04
N THR A 59 1.33 -5.59 5.42
CA THR A 59 2.67 -5.21 5.85
C THR A 59 2.61 -3.95 6.72
N TYR A 60 3.18 -4.06 7.91
CA TYR A 60 3.56 -2.90 8.70
C TYR A 60 4.96 -2.44 8.34
N ASN A 61 5.08 -1.17 7.96
CA ASN A 61 6.34 -0.57 7.54
C ASN A 61 6.57 0.72 8.33
N GLY A 62 6.80 0.57 9.63
CA GLY A 62 7.14 1.68 10.53
C GLY A 62 8.59 2.12 10.34
N PHE A 63 8.93 3.25 10.96
CA PHE A 63 10.27 3.84 10.88
C PHE A 63 11.35 2.91 11.45
N PHE A 64 11.05 2.21 12.54
CA PHE A 64 11.99 1.33 13.25
C PHE A 64 11.70 -0.17 13.10
N THR A 65 10.54 -0.53 12.57
CA THR A 65 10.10 -1.93 12.55
C THR A 65 9.29 -2.21 11.32
N LYS A 66 9.62 -3.34 10.68
CA LYS A 66 8.85 -3.90 9.58
C LYS A 66 8.31 -5.27 10.01
N ALA A 67 7.04 -5.51 9.77
CA ALA A 67 6.39 -6.76 10.12
C ALA A 67 5.39 -7.13 9.03
N ILE A 68 5.21 -8.43 8.81
CA ILE A 68 4.13 -8.96 7.98
C ILE A 68 3.11 -9.54 8.96
N VAL A 69 1.86 -9.09 8.85
CA VAL A 69 0.77 -9.58 9.67
C VAL A 69 -0.12 -10.44 8.79
N LEU A 70 -0.35 -11.69 9.20
CA LEU A 70 -1.22 -12.63 8.51
C LEU A 70 -2.40 -13.00 9.41
N THR A 71 -3.59 -13.12 8.83
CA THR A 71 -4.81 -13.53 9.52
C THR A 71 -5.36 -14.79 8.84
N GLY A 72 -5.82 -15.77 9.62
CA GLY A 72 -6.54 -16.93 9.09
C GLY A 72 -5.66 -18.02 8.46
N GLY A 73 -4.34 -17.90 8.50
CA GLY A 73 -3.41 -18.92 8.01
C GLY A 73 -2.18 -18.32 7.34
N ILE A 74 -1.21 -19.17 6.99
CA ILE A 74 -0.09 -18.78 6.12
C ILE A 74 -0.48 -19.15 4.69
N ASP A 75 -0.90 -18.14 3.93
CA ASP A 75 -1.10 -18.26 2.49
C ASP A 75 0.20 -17.81 1.77
N PRO A 76 0.84 -18.68 0.97
CA PRO A 76 2.07 -18.32 0.27
C PRO A 76 1.91 -17.16 -0.72
N GLU A 77 0.77 -17.03 -1.39
CA GLU A 77 0.52 -15.95 -2.35
C GLU A 77 0.48 -14.61 -1.63
N ILE A 78 -0.24 -14.55 -0.51
CA ILE A 78 -0.33 -13.35 0.35
C ILE A 78 1.03 -13.03 0.95
N LEU A 79 1.72 -14.01 1.55
CA LEU A 79 3.01 -13.79 2.20
C LEU A 79 4.05 -13.20 1.23
N VAL A 80 4.09 -13.70 0.00
CA VAL A 80 5.04 -13.23 -1.02
C VAL A 80 4.70 -11.82 -1.51
N HIS A 81 3.41 -11.49 -1.66
CA HIS A 81 2.97 -10.14 -1.97
C HIS A 81 3.38 -9.17 -0.85
N GLU A 82 3.11 -9.53 0.41
CA GLU A 82 3.51 -8.75 1.58
C GLU A 82 5.04 -8.60 1.71
N GLU A 83 5.80 -9.64 1.39
CA GLU A 83 7.26 -9.55 1.29
C GLU A 83 7.70 -8.41 0.33
N GLY A 84 6.97 -8.22 -0.77
CA GLY A 84 7.19 -7.11 -1.71
C GLY A 84 7.04 -5.73 -1.08
N HIS A 85 6.05 -5.54 -0.19
CA HIS A 85 5.83 -4.29 0.53
C HIS A 85 6.94 -3.96 1.53
N THR A 86 7.59 -4.97 2.10
CA THR A 86 8.70 -4.74 3.04
C THR A 86 9.89 -4.00 2.40
N MET A 87 10.02 -4.07 1.07
CA MET A 87 11.09 -3.42 0.30
C MET A 87 10.76 -1.98 -0.10
N GLN A 88 9.56 -1.50 0.20
CA GLN A 88 9.08 -0.18 -0.15
C GLN A 88 9.23 0.78 1.05
N PRO A 89 9.28 2.10 0.86
CA PRO A 89 9.14 3.05 1.96
C PRO A 89 7.65 3.21 2.33
N ASN A 90 7.36 3.69 3.53
CA ASN A 90 5.97 3.89 3.97
C ASN A 90 5.30 5.00 3.12
N PRO A 91 4.17 4.73 2.43
CA PRO A 91 3.50 5.71 1.58
C PRO A 91 3.02 6.95 2.36
N LEU A 92 2.72 6.81 3.65
CA LEU A 92 2.35 7.95 4.49
C LEU A 92 3.50 8.94 4.66
N TYR A 93 4.73 8.47 4.92
CA TYR A 93 5.87 9.37 5.10
C TYR A 93 6.25 10.07 3.80
N VAL A 94 6.19 9.34 2.68
CA VAL A 94 6.49 9.89 1.37
C VAL A 94 5.43 10.91 0.92
N SER A 95 4.16 10.73 1.32
CA SER A 95 3.07 11.65 0.97
C SER A 95 2.85 12.81 1.94
N VAL A 96 3.32 12.72 3.20
CA VAL A 96 3.11 13.78 4.20
C VAL A 96 4.30 14.73 4.27
N LEU A 97 5.52 14.20 4.45
CA LEU A 97 6.70 15.01 4.77
C LEU A 97 7.03 16.11 3.73
N PRO A 98 6.96 15.84 2.40
CA PRO A 98 7.27 16.87 1.41
C PRO A 98 6.25 18.02 1.38
N PHE A 99 5.02 17.77 1.81
CA PHE A 99 3.92 18.71 1.72
C PHE A 99 3.65 19.46 3.03
N THR A 100 4.19 18.99 4.16
CA THR A 100 4.09 19.70 5.45
C THR A 100 4.48 21.20 5.36
N PRO A 101 5.59 21.60 4.70
CA PRO A 101 5.92 23.02 4.56
C PRO A 101 4.94 23.83 3.70
N LEU A 102 4.21 23.15 2.80
CA LEU A 102 3.26 23.79 1.90
C LEU A 102 1.95 24.16 2.61
N ILE A 103 1.65 23.52 3.74
CA ILE A 103 0.44 23.76 4.54
C ILE A 103 0.32 25.24 4.92
N HIS A 104 1.43 25.96 5.12
CA HIS A 104 1.42 27.39 5.49
C HIS A 104 0.94 28.30 4.38
N TYR A 105 1.13 27.88 3.12
CA TYR A 105 0.72 28.67 1.97
C TYR A 105 -0.76 28.44 1.65
N ASN A 106 -1.19 27.18 1.63
CA ASN A 106 -2.58 26.82 1.40
C ASN A 106 -2.86 25.40 1.92
N ILE A 107 -3.59 25.32 3.03
CA ILE A 107 -3.94 24.04 3.66
C ILE A 107 -4.77 23.14 2.74
N TYR A 108 -5.75 23.69 2.01
CA TYR A 108 -6.64 22.90 1.15
C TYR A 108 -5.88 22.27 -0.02
N VAL A 109 -5.06 23.07 -0.71
CA VAL A 109 -4.24 22.58 -1.83
C VAL A 109 -3.22 21.56 -1.33
N SER A 110 -2.58 21.81 -0.19
CA SER A 110 -1.59 20.90 0.38
C SER A 110 -2.21 19.56 0.76
N VAL A 111 -3.35 19.56 1.45
CA VAL A 111 -4.08 18.33 1.80
C VAL A 111 -4.54 17.59 0.55
N ALA A 112 -5.06 18.29 -0.46
CA ALA A 112 -5.46 17.65 -1.72
C ALA A 112 -4.27 16.95 -2.41
N LEU A 113 -3.11 17.63 -2.49
CA LEU A 113 -1.89 17.05 -3.06
C LEU A 113 -1.37 15.86 -2.24
N MET A 114 -1.42 15.93 -0.91
CA MET A 114 -1.05 14.82 -0.03
C MET A 114 -1.92 13.58 -0.30
N VAL A 115 -3.25 13.75 -0.36
CA VAL A 115 -4.19 12.64 -0.60
C VAL A 115 -4.00 12.03 -1.99
N ILE A 116 -3.86 12.85 -3.04
CA ILE A 116 -3.62 12.37 -4.40
C ILE A 116 -2.27 11.63 -4.48
N THR A 117 -1.22 12.20 -3.89
CA THR A 117 0.11 11.58 -3.87
C THR A 117 0.09 10.25 -3.11
N TYR A 118 -0.56 10.21 -1.94
CA TYR A 118 -0.74 8.98 -1.18
C TYR A 118 -1.42 7.90 -2.01
N LYS A 119 -2.55 8.22 -2.67
CA LYS A 119 -3.28 7.29 -3.52
C LYS A 119 -2.42 6.74 -4.65
N LEU A 120 -1.71 7.61 -5.38
CA LEU A 120 -0.83 7.20 -6.49
C LEU A 120 0.35 6.34 -6.00
N LEU A 121 0.90 6.64 -4.82
CA LEU A 121 1.96 5.85 -4.21
C LEU A 121 1.47 4.46 -3.81
N VAL A 122 0.29 4.36 -3.17
CA VAL A 122 -0.32 3.06 -2.84
C VAL A 122 -0.48 2.23 -4.12
N TYR A 123 -1.08 2.79 -5.16
CA TYR A 123 -1.22 2.14 -6.46
C TYR A 123 0.09 1.65 -7.07
N TYR A 124 1.13 2.49 -7.00
CA TYR A 124 2.46 2.12 -7.46
C TYR A 124 3.09 1.00 -6.61
N TYR A 125 2.87 1.02 -5.30
CA TYR A 125 3.40 0.06 -4.33
C TYR A 125 2.71 -1.29 -4.39
N GLU A 126 1.38 -1.32 -4.48
CA GLU A 126 0.60 -2.54 -4.74
C GLU A 126 1.09 -3.25 -6.00
N ARG A 127 1.18 -2.51 -7.11
CA ARG A 127 1.70 -3.07 -8.36
C ARG A 127 3.13 -3.57 -8.25
N ARG A 128 3.98 -2.88 -7.50
CA ARG A 128 5.36 -3.34 -7.29
C ARG A 128 5.44 -4.59 -6.44
N ALA A 129 4.53 -4.77 -5.48
CA ALA A 129 4.40 -6.00 -4.70
C ALA A 129 3.93 -7.16 -5.59
N ASP A 130 2.91 -6.93 -6.44
CA ASP A 130 2.44 -7.92 -7.43
C ASP A 130 3.56 -8.32 -8.42
N ILE A 131 4.29 -7.34 -8.98
CA ILE A 131 5.44 -7.61 -9.87
C ILE A 131 6.55 -8.36 -9.14
N TYR A 132 6.78 -8.06 -7.85
CA TYR A 132 7.76 -8.77 -7.04
C TYR A 132 7.37 -10.24 -6.88
N ALA A 133 6.11 -10.50 -6.50
CA ALA A 133 5.55 -11.83 -6.35
C ALA A 133 5.69 -12.64 -7.64
N TYR A 134 5.30 -12.04 -8.77
CA TYR A 134 5.39 -12.67 -10.08
C TYR A 134 6.84 -12.93 -10.50
N ALA A 135 7.72 -11.94 -10.39
CA ALA A 135 9.10 -12.07 -10.86
C ALA A 135 9.92 -13.07 -10.02
N LYS A 136 9.63 -13.19 -8.72
CA LYS A 136 10.41 -14.05 -7.81
C LYS A 136 9.83 -15.45 -7.67
N TYR A 137 8.50 -15.61 -7.76
CA TYR A 137 7.82 -16.87 -7.47
C TYR A 137 6.82 -17.31 -8.53
N GLY A 138 6.61 -16.51 -9.60
CA GLY A 138 5.65 -16.83 -10.66
C GLY A 138 4.18 -16.68 -10.24
N ILE A 139 3.91 -16.06 -9.10
CA ILE A 139 2.57 -15.90 -8.53
C ILE A 139 1.93 -14.64 -9.11
N LYS A 140 0.73 -14.78 -9.68
CA LYS A 140 -0.12 -13.68 -10.14
C LYS A 140 -1.34 -13.57 -9.25
N TYR A 141 -1.80 -12.34 -9.06
CA TYR A 141 -3.10 -12.07 -8.49
C TYR A 141 -4.21 -12.72 -9.34
N LYS A 142 -5.19 -13.32 -8.67
CA LYS A 142 -6.37 -13.93 -9.27
C LYS A 142 -7.60 -13.39 -8.56
N ALA A 143 -8.60 -12.97 -9.32
CA ALA A 143 -9.86 -12.52 -8.79
C ALA A 143 -11.03 -13.17 -9.50
N GLU A 144 -12.16 -13.22 -8.81
CA GLU A 144 -13.41 -13.73 -9.39
C GLU A 144 -14.27 -12.61 -9.98
N ILE A 145 -13.86 -11.34 -9.81
CA ILE A 145 -14.66 -10.17 -10.17
C ILE A 145 -14.50 -9.85 -11.65
N ARG A 146 -15.64 -9.82 -12.37
CA ARG A 146 -15.68 -9.42 -13.78
C ARG A 146 -15.62 -7.91 -13.94
N ARG A 147 -14.95 -7.45 -15.01
CA ARG A 147 -14.92 -6.04 -15.43
C ARG A 147 -16.34 -5.48 -15.64
N PRO A 148 -16.73 -4.40 -14.93
CA PRO A 148 -17.99 -3.71 -15.14
C PRO A 148 -18.13 -3.13 -16.56
N ALA A 149 -19.34 -3.21 -17.13
CA ALA A 149 -19.63 -2.65 -18.45
C ALA A 149 -19.65 -1.11 -18.43
N SER A 150 -20.08 -0.50 -17.33
CA SER A 150 -20.17 0.96 -17.20
C SER A 150 -18.80 1.59 -16.96
N ARG A 151 -18.46 2.61 -17.77
CA ARG A 151 -17.26 3.44 -17.58
C ARG A 151 -17.24 4.11 -16.21
N TRP A 152 -18.41 4.52 -15.71
CA TRP A 152 -18.52 5.19 -14.42
C TRP A 152 -18.23 4.25 -13.25
N GLU A 153 -18.65 2.99 -13.34
CA GLU A 153 -18.34 1.97 -12.33
C GLU A 153 -16.85 1.66 -12.32
N ARG A 154 -16.23 1.50 -13.49
CA ARG A 154 -14.76 1.33 -13.58
C ARG A 154 -14.01 2.51 -12.96
N LEU A 155 -14.45 3.75 -13.23
CA LEU A 155 -13.84 4.93 -12.65
C LEU A 155 -13.98 4.97 -11.12
N LYS A 156 -15.12 4.53 -10.58
CA LYS A 156 -15.31 4.43 -9.13
C LYS A 156 -14.33 3.44 -8.49
N GLU A 157 -14.15 2.25 -9.06
CA GLU A 157 -13.17 1.29 -8.53
C GLU A 157 -11.76 1.90 -8.50
N TRP A 158 -11.33 2.52 -9.61
CA TRP A 158 -10.06 3.26 -9.67
C TRP A 158 -9.96 4.48 -8.74
N ALA A 159 -11.07 5.06 -8.29
CA ALA A 159 -11.06 6.22 -7.42
C ALA A 159 -11.08 5.82 -5.94
N PHE A 160 -11.85 4.80 -5.58
CA PHE A 160 -12.19 4.48 -4.21
C PHE A 160 -11.47 3.23 -3.67
N ASP A 161 -11.05 2.29 -4.52
CA ASP A 161 -10.30 1.11 -4.08
C ASP A 161 -8.83 1.44 -3.81
N THR A 162 -8.23 0.93 -2.74
CA THR A 162 -6.80 1.06 -2.46
C THR A 162 -5.92 0.34 -3.49
N HIS A 163 -6.47 -0.58 -4.28
CA HIS A 163 -5.76 -1.31 -5.33
C HIS A 163 -6.16 -0.85 -6.74
N ALA A 164 -5.34 -1.21 -7.74
CA ALA A 164 -5.83 -1.21 -9.11
C ALA A 164 -6.96 -2.25 -9.22
N PRO A 165 -7.99 -2.04 -10.06
CA PRO A 165 -9.10 -2.98 -10.16
C PRO A 165 -8.64 -4.38 -10.53
N ASP A 166 -9.30 -5.38 -9.97
CA ASP A 166 -8.95 -6.79 -10.11
C ASP A 166 -8.78 -7.24 -11.55
N TRP A 167 -9.72 -6.90 -12.44
CA TRP A 167 -9.65 -7.23 -13.88
C TRP A 167 -8.50 -6.54 -14.63
N VAL A 168 -7.85 -5.55 -14.03
CA VAL A 168 -6.62 -4.94 -14.54
C VAL A 168 -5.42 -5.69 -14.00
N ARG A 169 -5.43 -6.09 -12.72
CA ARG A 169 -4.36 -6.86 -12.07
C ARG A 169 -4.17 -8.25 -12.66
N GLU A 170 -5.21 -8.81 -13.30
CA GLU A 170 -5.12 -10.10 -14.01
C GLU A 170 -4.44 -10.01 -15.38
N ARG A 171 -4.32 -8.81 -15.96
CA ARG A 171 -3.75 -8.65 -17.32
C ARG A 171 -2.26 -8.90 -17.32
N GLU A 172 -1.75 -9.49 -18.40
CA GLU A 172 -0.30 -9.68 -18.60
C GLU A 172 0.46 -8.35 -18.59
N GLU A 173 -0.11 -7.29 -19.19
CA GLU A 173 0.55 -5.99 -19.25
C GLU A 173 0.75 -5.36 -17.87
N TYR A 174 -0.09 -5.72 -16.88
CA TYR A 174 0.04 -5.23 -15.51
C TYR A 174 1.39 -5.62 -14.90
N TYR A 175 1.92 -6.81 -15.22
CA TYR A 175 3.19 -7.32 -14.70
C TYR A 175 4.42 -6.84 -15.47
N GLN A 176 4.24 -6.11 -16.58
CA GLN A 176 5.35 -5.62 -17.40
C GLN A 176 5.95 -4.33 -16.81
N LYS A 177 7.23 -4.37 -16.42
CA LYS A 177 7.92 -3.26 -15.73
C LYS A 177 7.95 -1.94 -16.51
N ASN A 178 7.88 -2.00 -17.84
CA ASN A 178 7.89 -0.85 -18.74
C ASN A 178 6.49 -0.27 -19.02
N VAL A 179 5.42 -0.96 -18.64
CA VAL A 179 4.05 -0.45 -18.76
C VAL A 179 3.74 0.45 -17.58
N TRP A 180 3.10 1.59 -17.81
CA TRP A 180 2.74 2.54 -16.75
C TRP A 180 1.35 2.24 -16.22
N LEU A 181 1.14 2.35 -14.91
CA LEU A 181 -0.18 2.11 -14.33
C LEU A 181 -1.22 3.12 -14.85
N LEU A 182 -0.81 4.37 -15.07
CA LEU A 182 -1.66 5.39 -15.69
C LEU A 182 -2.08 5.03 -17.12
N SER A 183 -1.22 4.34 -17.88
CA SER A 183 -1.63 3.85 -19.21
C SER A 183 -2.68 2.74 -19.12
N LEU A 184 -2.60 1.86 -18.11
CA LEU A 184 -3.60 0.83 -17.87
C LEU A 184 -4.93 1.44 -17.42
N PHE A 185 -4.89 2.43 -16.54
CA PHE A 185 -6.06 3.23 -16.17
C PHE A 185 -6.72 3.85 -17.41
N TRP A 186 -5.95 4.53 -18.26
CA TRP A 186 -6.51 5.20 -19.43
C TRP A 186 -7.15 4.22 -20.42
N GLN A 187 -6.46 3.11 -20.71
CA GLN A 187 -7.00 2.05 -21.56
C GLN A 187 -8.30 1.48 -20.98
N ASP A 188 -8.34 1.23 -19.67
CA ASP A 188 -9.52 0.65 -19.03
C ASP A 188 -10.73 1.58 -19.02
N ILE A 189 -10.51 2.89 -18.87
CA ILE A 189 -11.58 3.89 -18.85
C ILE A 189 -12.06 4.27 -20.26
N THR A 190 -11.24 4.07 -21.29
CA THR A 190 -11.57 4.44 -22.69
C THR A 190 -12.01 3.28 -23.58
N ALA A 191 -11.67 2.04 -23.22
CA ALA A 191 -12.22 0.82 -23.84
C ALA A 191 -13.64 0.52 -23.37
#